data_AF-A0A2D7PG76-F1
#
_entry.id   AF-A0A2D7PG76-F1
#
_cell.length_a   1.000
_cell.length_b   1.000
_cell.length_c   1.000
_cell.angle_alpha   90.00
_cell.angle_beta   90.00
_cell.angle_gamma   90.00
#
_symmetry.space_group_name_H-M   'P 1'
#
loop_
_entity.id
_entity.type
_entity.pdbx_description
1 polymer ?
#
loop_
_entity_poly.entity_id
_entity_poly.type
_entity_poly.pdbx_seq_one_letter_code
_entity_poly.pdbx_strand_id
1 'polypeptide(L)' 'MTNPLFFEAVLKDKGGDHYKDYVIEPAEFIIKNKLDFPTGNVIKYLLRHSRKGKKKDLEKAKHYIDMIIARDYK' A
#
# COMPACT_ATOMS: atom_id res chain seq x y z
N MET A 1 3.09 -14.05 19.12
CA MET A 1 3.46 -14.44 17.75
C MET A 1 2.18 -14.74 17.00
N THR A 2 1.81 -13.94 16.01
CA THR A 2 0.60 -14.17 15.20
C THR A 2 0.85 -15.36 14.27
N ASN A 3 -0.11 -16.29 14.23
CA ASN A 3 -0.10 -17.44 13.33
C ASN A 3 0.03 -16.96 11.87
N PRO A 4 1.03 -17.40 11.08
CA PRO A 4 1.21 -17.01 9.68
C PRO A 4 -0.05 -17.24 8.82
N LEU A 5 -0.79 -18.32 9.08
CA LEU A 5 -2.05 -18.63 8.39
C LEU A 5 -3.14 -17.60 8.71
N PHE A 6 -3.17 -17.11 9.95
CA PHE A 6 -4.11 -16.07 10.36
C PHE A 6 -3.78 -14.72 9.70
N PHE A 7 -2.49 -14.39 9.59
CA PHE A 7 -2.06 -13.17 8.93
C PHE A 7 -2.42 -13.16 7.44
N GLU A 8 -2.19 -14.28 6.73
CA GLU A 8 -2.60 -14.43 5.32
C GLU A 8 -4.12 -14.34 5.15
N ALA A 9 -4.89 -14.94 6.06
CA ALA A 9 -6.35 -14.84 6.04
C ALA A 9 -6.83 -13.39 6.18
N VAL A 10 -6.25 -12.61 7.10
CA VAL A 10 -6.60 -11.19 7.30
C VAL A 10 -6.33 -10.34 6.05
N LEU A 11 -5.24 -10.62 5.33
CA LEU A 11 -4.90 -9.91 4.11
C LEU A 11 -5.86 -10.23 2.96
N LYS A 12 -6.24 -11.51 2.80
CA LYS A 12 -7.14 -11.95 1.72
C LYS A 12 -8.59 -11.53 1.91
N ASP A 13 -9.07 -11.44 3.16
CA ASP A 13 -10.50 -11.30 3.45
C ASP A 13 -11.02 -9.85 3.39
N LYS A 14 -10.11 -8.84 3.41
CA LYS A 14 -10.50 -7.41 3.49
C LYS A 14 -9.94 -6.52 2.38
N GLY A 15 -9.14 -7.07 1.45
CA GLY A 15 -8.71 -6.38 0.25
C GLY A 15 -9.86 -6.32 -0.75
N GLY A 16 -10.47 -5.14 -0.95
CA GLY A 16 -11.47 -4.97 -2.01
C GLY A 16 -10.90 -5.36 -3.38
N ASP A 17 -11.76 -5.63 -4.36
CA ASP A 17 -11.41 -6.26 -5.65
C ASP A 17 -10.29 -5.61 -6.49
N HIS A 18 -9.87 -4.40 -6.13
CA HIS A 18 -8.86 -3.61 -6.85
C HIS A 18 -7.42 -4.11 -6.69
N TYR A 19 -7.16 -5.11 -5.83
CA TYR A 19 -5.84 -5.73 -5.69
C TYR A 19 -5.77 -7.21 -6.09
N LYS A 20 -6.93 -7.85 -6.38
CA LYS A 20 -7.03 -9.28 -6.69
C LYS A 20 -6.26 -9.72 -7.94
N ASP A 21 -5.97 -8.77 -8.84
CA ASP A 21 -5.21 -9.03 -10.07
C ASP A 21 -3.68 -9.09 -9.85
N TYR A 22 -3.18 -8.71 -8.66
CA TYR A 22 -1.76 -8.74 -8.37
C TYR A 22 -1.34 -10.08 -7.76
N VAL A 23 -0.15 -10.56 -8.13
CA VAL A 23 0.46 -11.78 -7.58
C VAL A 23 0.69 -11.68 -6.07
N ILE A 24 0.95 -10.46 -5.57
CA ILE A 24 1.15 -10.15 -4.15
C ILE A 24 0.28 -8.95 -3.79
N GLU A 25 -0.49 -9.06 -2.70
CA GLU A 25 -1.28 -7.95 -2.18
C GLU A 25 -0.35 -6.81 -1.70
N PRO A 26 -0.67 -5.53 -1.97
CA PRO A 26 0.22 -4.42 -1.59
C PRO A 26 0.55 -4.39 -0.11
N ALA A 27 -0.43 -4.71 0.76
CA ALA A 27 -0.21 -4.77 2.20
C ALA A 27 0.78 -5.87 2.60
N GLU A 28 0.76 -7.02 1.92
CA GLU A 28 1.72 -8.10 2.14
C GLU A 28 3.14 -7.65 1.77
N PHE A 29 3.30 -7.05 0.59
CA PHE A 29 4.58 -6.51 0.12
C PHE A 29 5.16 -5.49 1.11
N ILE A 30 4.33 -4.55 1.58
CA ILE A 30 4.73 -3.49 2.51
C ILE A 30 5.20 -4.08 3.84
N ILE A 31 4.44 -5.01 4.41
CA ILE A 31 4.74 -5.59 5.73
C ILE A 31 5.98 -6.49 5.66
N LYS A 32 6.08 -7.37 4.66
CA LYS A 32 7.22 -8.29 4.50
C LYS A 32 8.54 -7.54 4.30
N ASN A 33 8.50 -6.40 3.60
CA ASN A 33 9.67 -5.54 3.38
C ASN A 33 9.88 -4.48 4.48
N LYS A 34 9.02 -4.46 5.51
CA LYS A 34 9.10 -3.49 6.63
C LYS A 34 9.18 -2.04 6.16
N LEU A 35 8.44 -1.70 5.10
CA LEU A 35 8.44 -0.35 4.55
C LEU A 35 7.78 0.62 5.53
N ASP A 36 8.27 1.85 5.55
CA ASP A 36 7.69 2.90 6.38
C ASP A 36 6.29 3.30 5.90
N PHE A 37 5.56 3.97 6.79
CA PHE A 37 4.17 4.33 6.53
C PHE A 37 3.99 5.18 5.26
N PRO A 38 4.80 6.22 4.99
CA PRO A 38 4.68 6.98 3.74
C PRO A 38 4.92 6.13 2.50
N THR A 39 6.00 5.34 2.45
CA THR A 39 6.35 4.51 1.28
C THR A 39 5.27 3.48 1.00
N GLY A 40 4.75 2.82 2.05
CA GLY A 40 3.66 1.86 1.88
C GLY A 40 2.40 2.51 1.29
N ASN A 41 2.07 3.73 1.69
CA ASN A 41 0.93 4.44 1.11
C ASN A 41 1.17 4.83 -0.36
N VAL A 42 2.38 5.24 -0.74
CA VAL A 42 2.73 5.53 -2.14
C VAL A 42 2.44 4.30 -3.01
N ILE A 43 2.97 3.14 -2.66
CA ILE A 43 2.77 1.88 -3.41
C ILE A 43 1.28 1.54 -3.51
N LYS A 44 0.58 1.58 -2.36
CA LYS A 44 -0.86 1.29 -2.29
C LYS A 44 -1.67 2.16 -3.26
N TYR A 45 -1.45 3.47 -3.26
CA TYR A 45 -2.21 4.39 -4.11
C TYR A 45 -1.81 4.30 -5.58
N LEU A 46 -0.53 4.06 -5.89
CA LEU A 46 -0.07 3.83 -7.25
C LEU A 46 -0.66 2.55 -7.85
N LEU A 47 -0.82 1.47 -7.08
CA LEU A 47 -1.43 0.24 -7.60
C LEU A 47 -2.95 0.33 -7.71
N ARG A 48 -3.59 1.17 -6.89
CA ARG A 48 -5.05 1.28 -6.82
C ARG A 48 -5.66 2.24 -7.84
N HIS A 49 -4.97 3.32 -8.22
CA HIS A 49 -5.56 4.46 -8.92
C HIS A 49 -6.34 4.07 -10.19
N SER A 50 -5.85 3.11 -10.97
CA SER A 50 -6.46 2.67 -12.22
C SER A 50 -7.84 2.01 -12.01
N ARG A 51 -8.02 1.34 -10.87
CA ARG A 51 -9.24 0.60 -10.50
C ARG A 51 -10.16 1.39 -9.56
N LYS A 52 -9.62 2.24 -8.69
CA LYS A 52 -10.36 3.02 -7.70
C LYS A 52 -9.66 4.35 -7.42
N GLY A 53 -10.42 5.40 -7.10
CA GLY A 53 -9.87 6.69 -6.69
C GLY A 53 -9.27 7.55 -7.82
N LYS A 54 -8.82 6.95 -8.94
CA LYS A 54 -8.34 7.67 -10.14
C LYS A 54 -7.31 8.74 -9.74
N LYS A 55 -7.42 9.95 -10.29
CA LYS A 55 -6.53 11.09 -10.00
C LYS A 55 -6.34 11.36 -8.50
N LYS A 56 -7.39 11.19 -7.68
CA LYS A 56 -7.33 11.45 -6.23
C LYS A 56 -6.34 10.53 -5.52
N ASP A 57 -6.17 9.29 -5.98
CA ASP A 57 -5.17 8.40 -5.40
C ASP A 57 -3.75 8.81 -5.82
N LEU A 58 -3.55 9.31 -7.04
CA LEU A 58 -2.27 9.88 -7.46
C LEU A 58 -1.90 11.12 -6.66
N GLU A 59 -2.87 12.00 -6.36
CA GLU A 59 -2.66 13.16 -5.50
C GLU A 59 -2.27 12.75 -4.07
N LYS A 60 -2.88 11.69 -3.53
CA LYS A 60 -2.46 11.12 -2.24
C LYS A 60 -1.04 10.55 -2.31
N ALA A 61 -0.70 9.81 -3.36
CA ALA A 61 0.66 9.29 -3.55
C ALA A 61 1.68 10.44 -3.56
N LYS A 62 1.39 11.53 -4.29
CA LYS A 62 2.22 12.74 -4.30
C LYS A 62 2.40 13.32 -2.90
N HIS A 63 1.32 13.45 -2.13
CA HIS A 63 1.41 13.94 -0.75
C HIS A 63 2.35 13.10 0.13
N TYR A 64 2.30 11.77 0.03
CA TYR A 64 3.24 10.91 0.78
C TYR A 64 4.69 11.03 0.29
N ILE A 65 4.91 11.26 -1.00
CA ILE A 65 6.25 11.58 -1.52
C ILE A 65 6.74 12.91 -0.92
N ASP A 66 5.89 13.94 -0.89
CA ASP A 66 6.22 15.23 -0.29
C ASP A 66 6.58 15.09 1.19
N MET A 67 5.90 14.19 1.92
CA MET A 67 6.24 13.85 3.32
C MET A 67 7.64 13.24 3.46
N ILE A 68 8.02 12.31 2.57
CA ILE A 68 9.35 11.68 2.59
C ILE A 68 10.43 12.74 2.32
N ILE A 69 10.22 13.59 1.31
CA ILE A 69 11.13 14.69 0.98
C ILE A 69 11.31 15.62 2.18
N ALA A 70 10.22 15.98 2.86
CA ALA A 70 10.25 16.86 4.02
C ALA A 70 10.92 16.22 5.26
N ARG A 71 10.88 14.90 5.41
CA ARG A 71 11.51 14.19 6.54
C ARG A 71 13.01 13.97 6.34
N ASP A 72 13.42 13.57 5.12
CA ASP A 72 14.74 13.00 4.87
C ASP A 72 15.71 13.93 4.12
N TYR A 73 15.17 14.92 3.40
CA TYR A 73 15.95 15.75 2.46
C TYR A 73 15.78 17.25 2.69
N LYS A 74 15.24 17.65 3.84
CA LYS A 74 15.09 19.04 4.26
C LYS A 74 15.62 19.25 5.66
#